data_AF-A0A1E3JRI2-F1
#
_entry.id   AF-A0A1E3JRI2-F1
#
_cell.length_a   1.000
_cell.length_b   1.000
_cell.length_c   1.000
_cell.angle_alpha   90.00
_cell.angle_beta   90.00
_cell.angle_gamma   90.00
#
_symmetry.space_group_name_H-M   'P 1'
#
loop_
_entity.id
_entity.type
_entity.pdbx_description
1 polymer ?
#
loop_
_entity_poly.entity_id
_entity_poly.type
_entity_poly.pdbx_seq_one_letter_code
_entity_poly.pdbx_strand_id
1 'polypeptide(L)'
;MIPIVYLSAILLHLSAASAAVVPRQDSAKATTFDITSGDKAKVKDAAPVAISIEFFAFPEYVQVLGNTAQCLKNLGDAAGAATRIRIGGTTQDRATYDPSLTSAVTYSVDDPADAPANLTYGPAFFELASQLSGPTTIGLNRRLNDINNTISAAQEAVEQMENLFAIELGNEPDLYTDDDPIADNQTWSPSLDAQIQVNWQSQISTALNRTAIIQAGVFLQPPAFSIAELGPLEQSSGSLEYVRSWADHAYPQSACGDSTTDLESLQNHSSIVEFVMTFQGEVDAADELGEERPLVFGETNSATCGGGGISATYGAGLWIVDYVLHSVKLGYERLYFHHGTIGNSPYSWWGRDQVFSPYYGAIFAASALNDAAYITQLDSSTSHLAIYTFHSSNDALLRAVILNTQYYPNTTNSARPSETVVLTGLEDGESGKVKGKRLTAPWSTSQVELGESPTFGGQSFNGESCEAEGEEVWEKMDVAGGEVKIEVAASEAVLVYF
;
A
#
# COMPACT_ATOMS: atom_id res chain seq x y z
N MET A 1 -20.90 -46.82 45.10
CA MET A 1 -20.75 -45.66 46.00
C MET A 1 -19.61 -44.83 45.43
N ILE A 2 -19.94 -43.60 45.00
CA ILE A 2 -19.08 -42.52 44.44
C ILE A 2 -18.52 -42.75 43.01
N PRO A 3 -18.87 -41.90 42.02
CA PRO A 3 -18.20 -41.83 40.72
C PRO A 3 -17.05 -40.81 40.75
N ILE A 4 -15.97 -41.09 40.02
CA ILE A 4 -14.86 -40.18 39.76
C ILE A 4 -15.26 -39.28 38.58
N VAL A 5 -15.37 -37.98 38.82
CA VAL A 5 -15.55 -36.95 37.79
C VAL A 5 -14.16 -36.39 37.47
N TYR A 6 -13.73 -36.53 36.22
CA TYR A 6 -12.61 -35.76 35.67
C TYR A 6 -13.09 -34.33 35.45
N LEU A 7 -12.54 -33.38 36.21
CA LEU A 7 -12.69 -31.95 35.96
C LEU A 7 -11.50 -31.52 35.08
N SER A 8 -11.72 -31.36 33.79
CA SER A 8 -10.80 -30.64 32.91
C SER A 8 -10.97 -29.15 33.20
N ALA A 9 -9.97 -28.53 33.83
CA ALA A 9 -9.92 -27.09 33.99
C ALA A 9 -9.55 -26.45 32.65
N ILE A 10 -10.52 -25.81 32.02
CA ILE A 10 -10.30 -24.86 30.92
C ILE A 10 -9.65 -23.63 31.55
N LEU A 11 -8.33 -23.43 31.34
CA LEU A 11 -7.71 -22.13 31.56
C LEU A 11 -8.03 -21.26 30.34
N LEU A 12 -9.06 -20.42 30.44
CA LEU A 12 -9.15 -19.22 29.61
C LEU A 12 -7.96 -18.31 29.98
N HIS A 13 -7.01 -18.14 29.08
CA HIS A 13 -6.07 -17.02 29.16
C HIS A 13 -6.82 -15.77 28.71
N LEU A 14 -7.37 -15.00 29.65
CA LEU A 14 -7.64 -13.59 29.40
C LEU A 14 -6.29 -12.86 29.38
N SER A 15 -5.70 -12.72 28.19
CA SER A 15 -4.69 -11.68 27.97
C SER A 15 -5.42 -10.35 27.90
N ALA A 16 -5.55 -9.68 29.05
CA ALA A 16 -5.76 -8.24 29.04
C ALA A 16 -4.49 -7.63 28.47
N ALA A 17 -4.49 -7.31 27.17
CA ALA A 17 -3.50 -6.45 26.54
C ALA A 17 -3.69 -5.03 27.11
N SER A 18 -3.26 -4.84 28.36
CA SER A 18 -3.08 -3.51 28.89
C SER A 18 -1.86 -2.96 28.16
N ALA A 19 -2.07 -2.09 27.17
CA ALA A 19 -1.01 -1.31 26.56
C ALA A 19 -0.13 -0.79 27.70
N ALA A 20 1.12 -1.24 27.77
CA ALA A 20 2.03 -0.80 28.79
C ALA A 20 2.15 0.72 28.64
N VAL A 21 1.58 1.48 29.58
CA VAL A 21 1.61 2.94 29.55
C VAL A 21 3.05 3.35 29.82
N VAL A 22 3.83 3.51 28.76
CA VAL A 22 5.17 4.09 28.85
C VAL A 22 4.99 5.54 29.32
N PRO A 23 5.67 5.97 30.40
CA PRO A 23 5.54 7.33 30.90
C PRO A 23 5.86 8.35 29.79
N ARG A 24 4.94 9.29 29.56
CA ARG A 24 5.10 10.41 28.64
C ARG A 24 5.81 11.57 29.34
N GLN A 25 6.60 12.32 28.58
CA GLN A 25 7.11 13.61 29.02
C GLN A 25 6.37 14.73 28.29
N ASP A 26 5.68 15.60 29.04
CA ASP A 26 4.96 16.75 28.51
C ASP A 26 5.89 17.66 27.68
N SER A 27 5.38 18.14 26.54
CA SER A 27 6.10 19.13 25.73
C SER A 27 6.13 20.50 26.42
N ALA A 28 7.30 21.14 26.46
CA ALA A 28 7.43 22.50 27.00
C ALA A 28 6.97 23.59 26.00
N LYS A 29 6.77 23.24 24.72
CA LYS A 29 6.43 24.16 23.63
C LYS A 29 5.36 23.51 22.74
N ALA A 30 4.33 24.29 22.41
CA ALA A 30 3.31 23.91 21.46
C ALA A 30 3.65 24.43 20.07
N THR A 31 3.34 23.65 19.04
CA THR A 31 3.48 24.02 17.63
C THR A 31 2.08 24.23 17.05
N THR A 32 1.88 25.35 16.36
CA THR A 32 0.55 25.78 15.89
C THR A 32 0.46 25.68 14.37
N PHE A 33 -0.66 25.14 13.88
CA PHE A 33 -0.99 25.05 12.46
C PHE A 33 -2.40 25.58 12.19
N ASP A 34 -2.52 26.42 11.17
CA ASP A 34 -3.81 26.95 10.71
C ASP A 34 -4.41 26.00 9.69
N ILE A 35 -5.57 25.42 9.99
CA ILE A 35 -6.25 24.45 9.12
C ILE A 35 -6.70 25.04 7.78
N THR A 36 -6.73 26.37 7.67
CA THR A 36 -7.08 27.10 6.45
C THR A 36 -5.88 27.41 5.56
N SER A 37 -4.66 27.10 6.02
CA SER A 37 -3.41 27.34 5.29
C SER A 37 -3.02 26.17 4.37
N GLY A 38 -2.07 26.43 3.46
CA GLY A 38 -1.51 25.41 2.56
C GLY A 38 -2.32 25.20 1.28
N ASP A 39 -1.69 24.55 0.30
CA ASP A 39 -2.29 24.26 -1.00
C ASP A 39 -3.06 22.94 -0.97
N LYS A 40 -4.30 22.98 -1.46
CA LYS A 40 -5.18 21.80 -1.59
C LYS A 40 -4.81 21.00 -2.83
N ALA A 41 -4.48 19.73 -2.66
CA ALA A 41 -4.37 18.74 -3.72
C ALA A 41 -5.64 17.89 -3.80
N LYS A 42 -6.06 17.47 -4.99
CA LYS A 42 -7.21 16.57 -5.16
C LYS A 42 -6.84 15.16 -4.71
N VAL A 43 -7.73 14.50 -3.99
CA VAL A 43 -7.70 13.05 -3.82
C VAL A 43 -8.44 12.44 -5.01
N LYS A 44 -7.71 11.75 -5.90
CA LYS A 44 -8.22 11.32 -7.21
C LYS A 44 -8.91 9.94 -7.19
N ASP A 45 -8.66 9.10 -6.17
CA ASP A 45 -9.26 7.76 -6.03
C ASP A 45 -9.92 7.59 -4.65
N ALA A 46 -11.04 6.88 -4.59
CA ALA A 46 -11.79 6.62 -3.36
C ALA A 46 -11.18 5.53 -2.45
N ALA A 47 -10.17 4.77 -2.88
CA ALA A 47 -9.37 3.94 -1.97
C ALA A 47 -7.88 3.93 -2.39
N PRO A 48 -7.13 4.97 -1.98
CA PRO A 48 -5.71 5.08 -2.35
C PRO A 48 -4.78 4.03 -1.72
N VAL A 49 -5.22 3.34 -0.66
CA VAL A 49 -4.49 2.22 -0.04
C VAL A 49 -4.91 0.92 -0.73
N ALA A 50 -4.02 0.35 -1.54
CA ALA A 50 -4.27 -0.81 -2.39
C ALA A 50 -3.28 -1.95 -2.12
N ILE A 51 -3.53 -3.12 -2.70
CA ILE A 51 -2.76 -4.35 -2.45
C ILE A 51 -2.19 -4.90 -3.75
N SER A 52 -0.88 -5.15 -3.79
CA SER A 52 -0.22 -5.94 -4.83
C SER A 52 0.08 -7.33 -4.27
N ILE A 53 -0.18 -8.40 -5.02
CA ILE A 53 0.11 -9.79 -4.62
C ILE A 53 0.96 -10.46 -5.71
N GLU A 54 2.04 -11.10 -5.28
CA GLU A 54 2.94 -11.84 -6.15
C GLU A 54 2.19 -12.98 -6.89
N PHE A 55 2.40 -13.08 -8.20
CA PHE A 55 1.54 -13.80 -9.14
C PHE A 55 1.40 -15.28 -8.76
N PHE A 56 2.50 -15.96 -8.48
CA PHE A 56 2.47 -17.38 -8.10
C PHE A 56 1.81 -17.62 -6.73
N ALA A 57 1.93 -16.65 -5.81
CA ALA A 57 1.45 -16.76 -4.44
C ALA A 57 -0.03 -16.40 -4.31
N PHE A 58 -0.59 -15.64 -5.26
CA PHE A 58 -1.97 -15.17 -5.24
C PHE A 58 -3.00 -16.27 -4.91
N PRO A 59 -3.00 -17.46 -5.56
CA PRO A 59 -3.95 -18.51 -5.22
C PRO A 59 -3.87 -18.94 -3.75
N GLU A 60 -2.68 -18.99 -3.16
CA GLU A 60 -2.52 -19.34 -1.76
C GLU A 60 -3.07 -18.25 -0.82
N TYR A 61 -2.84 -16.97 -1.13
CA TYR A 61 -3.41 -15.86 -0.37
C TYR A 61 -4.94 -15.94 -0.28
N VAL A 62 -5.62 -16.30 -1.36
CA VAL A 62 -7.10 -16.27 -1.39
C VAL A 62 -7.76 -17.60 -1.05
N GLN A 63 -7.09 -18.73 -1.25
CA GLN A 63 -7.66 -20.05 -0.98
C GLN A 63 -7.25 -20.64 0.36
N VAL A 64 -6.07 -20.27 0.88
CA VAL A 64 -5.50 -20.90 2.08
C VAL A 64 -5.52 -19.97 3.28
N LEU A 65 -5.24 -18.68 3.10
CA LEU A 65 -5.28 -17.73 4.22
C LEU A 65 -6.72 -17.35 4.56
N GLY A 66 -7.15 -17.66 5.78
CA GLY A 66 -8.52 -17.37 6.26
C GLY A 66 -8.80 -15.88 6.48
N ASN A 67 -7.76 -15.06 6.57
CA ASN A 67 -7.85 -13.63 6.90
C ASN A 67 -7.88 -12.70 5.67
N THR A 68 -7.39 -13.11 4.49
CA THR A 68 -7.22 -12.23 3.32
C THR A 68 -8.51 -11.49 2.95
N ALA A 69 -9.63 -12.21 2.81
CA ALA A 69 -10.90 -11.59 2.40
C ALA A 69 -11.39 -10.55 3.41
N GLN A 70 -11.26 -10.84 4.70
CA GLN A 70 -11.67 -9.92 5.76
C GLN A 70 -10.69 -8.73 5.89
N CYS A 71 -9.38 -8.94 5.71
CA CYS A 71 -8.41 -7.85 5.69
C CYS A 71 -8.65 -6.87 4.54
N LEU A 72 -8.96 -7.38 3.34
CA LEU A 72 -9.37 -6.57 2.19
C LEU A 72 -10.69 -5.84 2.48
N LYS A 73 -11.66 -6.52 3.10
CA LYS A 73 -12.94 -5.90 3.48
C LYS A 73 -12.73 -4.74 4.45
N ASN A 74 -11.94 -4.92 5.50
CA ASN A 74 -11.65 -3.87 6.48
C ASN A 74 -10.99 -2.64 5.84
N LEU A 75 -10.04 -2.83 4.92
CA LEU A 75 -9.44 -1.74 4.15
C LEU A 75 -10.48 -1.01 3.31
N GLY A 76 -11.36 -1.76 2.65
CA GLY A 76 -12.44 -1.20 1.85
C GLY A 76 -13.47 -0.42 2.70
N ASP A 77 -13.83 -0.94 3.87
CA ASP A 77 -14.72 -0.28 4.82
C ASP A 77 -14.07 1.01 5.36
N ALA A 78 -12.77 0.97 5.68
CA ALA A 78 -12.01 2.13 6.14
C ALA A 78 -11.94 3.22 5.06
N ALA A 79 -11.72 2.86 3.80
CA ALA A 79 -11.68 3.80 2.68
C ALA A 79 -13.07 4.26 2.21
N GLY A 80 -14.13 3.48 2.48
CA GLY A 80 -15.48 3.71 1.95
C GLY A 80 -15.68 3.17 0.53
N ALA A 81 -14.70 2.46 -0.03
CA ALA A 81 -14.77 1.83 -1.35
C ALA A 81 -13.89 0.57 -1.40
N ALA A 82 -14.27 -0.44 -2.18
CA ALA A 82 -13.57 -1.73 -2.24
C ALA A 82 -12.07 -1.60 -2.54
N THR A 83 -11.21 -2.28 -1.79
CA THR A 83 -9.75 -2.25 -1.99
C THR A 83 -9.36 -2.60 -3.42
N ARG A 84 -8.48 -1.80 -4.03
CA ARG A 84 -7.95 -2.06 -5.37
C ARG A 84 -6.85 -3.10 -5.27
N ILE A 85 -6.79 -4.03 -6.22
CA ILE A 85 -5.88 -5.18 -6.16
C ILE A 85 -5.07 -5.26 -7.45
N ARG A 86 -3.78 -5.58 -7.34
CA ARG A 86 -2.90 -5.90 -8.46
C ARG A 86 -2.33 -7.29 -8.21
N ILE A 87 -2.40 -8.17 -9.20
CA ILE A 87 -1.78 -9.50 -9.14
C ILE A 87 -0.68 -9.51 -10.19
N GLY A 88 0.57 -9.66 -9.76
CA GLY A 88 1.71 -9.50 -10.65
C GLY A 88 3.05 -9.77 -9.97
N GLY A 89 4.06 -8.94 -10.23
CA GLY A 89 5.38 -9.11 -9.64
C GLY A 89 6.29 -9.95 -10.52
N THR A 90 7.49 -10.24 -10.02
CA THR A 90 8.55 -10.87 -10.83
C THR A 90 8.13 -12.22 -11.43
N THR A 91 7.28 -12.99 -10.74
CA THR A 91 6.88 -14.31 -11.22
C THR A 91 5.89 -14.26 -12.37
N GLN A 92 5.21 -13.13 -12.65
CA GLN A 92 4.37 -13.03 -13.85
C GLN A 92 5.20 -13.22 -15.13
N ASP A 93 6.44 -12.72 -15.16
CA ASP A 93 7.37 -12.88 -16.28
C ASP A 93 8.03 -14.25 -16.37
N ARG A 94 7.70 -15.14 -15.43
CA ARG A 94 8.12 -16.55 -15.43
C ARG A 94 6.96 -17.49 -15.74
N ALA A 95 5.75 -16.94 -15.91
CA ALA A 95 4.52 -17.70 -16.03
C ALA A 95 4.14 -17.95 -17.49
N THR A 96 3.76 -19.19 -17.82
CA THR A 96 3.20 -19.59 -19.12
C THR A 96 1.75 -19.98 -18.96
N TYR A 97 0.86 -19.45 -19.80
CA TYR A 97 -0.56 -19.82 -19.76
C TYR A 97 -0.79 -21.18 -20.45
N ASP A 98 -1.55 -22.05 -19.81
CA ASP A 98 -2.03 -23.31 -20.39
C ASP A 98 -3.56 -23.39 -20.25
N PRO A 99 -4.33 -23.27 -21.35
CA PRO A 99 -5.80 -23.31 -21.30
C PRO A 99 -6.36 -24.68 -20.89
N SER A 100 -5.53 -25.73 -20.85
CA SER A 100 -5.92 -27.07 -20.40
C SER A 100 -5.58 -27.36 -18.94
N LEU A 101 -4.84 -26.46 -18.26
CA LEU A 101 -4.48 -26.63 -16.86
C LEU A 101 -5.71 -26.43 -15.97
N THR A 102 -5.96 -27.41 -15.11
CA THR A 102 -7.14 -27.42 -14.21
C THR A 102 -6.87 -26.78 -12.86
N SER A 103 -5.61 -26.73 -12.41
CA SER A 103 -5.19 -25.95 -11.25
C SER A 103 -5.02 -24.48 -11.62
N ALA A 104 -5.20 -23.57 -10.66
CA ALA A 104 -4.91 -22.15 -10.88
C ALA A 104 -3.44 -21.93 -11.27
N VAL A 105 -2.52 -22.57 -10.56
CA VAL A 105 -1.08 -22.48 -10.83
C VAL A 105 -0.40 -23.82 -10.52
N THR A 106 0.69 -24.14 -11.23
CA THR A 106 1.57 -25.27 -10.99
C THR A 106 3.03 -24.83 -11.13
N TYR A 107 3.85 -25.18 -10.14
CA TYR A 107 5.30 -24.92 -10.11
C TYR A 107 6.00 -25.90 -9.18
N SER A 108 7.33 -25.89 -9.19
CA SER A 108 8.17 -26.64 -8.26
C SER A 108 9.28 -25.74 -7.74
N VAL A 109 9.55 -25.82 -6.44
CA VAL A 109 10.62 -25.10 -5.74
C VAL A 109 11.34 -26.06 -4.79
N ASP A 110 12.62 -25.78 -4.51
CA ASP A 110 13.39 -26.58 -3.56
C ASP A 110 13.03 -26.21 -2.11
N ASP A 111 12.76 -24.93 -1.85
CA ASP A 111 12.24 -24.42 -0.58
C ASP A 111 10.87 -23.74 -0.79
N PRO A 112 9.84 -24.01 0.05
CA PRO A 112 8.57 -23.29 0.02
C PRO A 112 8.67 -21.76 0.17
N ALA A 113 9.79 -21.24 0.68
CA ALA A 113 10.08 -19.81 0.77
C ALA A 113 10.59 -19.19 -0.54
N ASP A 114 10.91 -20.00 -1.54
CA ASP A 114 11.41 -19.54 -2.84
C ASP A 114 10.29 -19.12 -3.78
N ALA A 115 10.54 -18.09 -4.58
CA ALA A 115 9.73 -17.78 -5.74
C ALA A 115 10.15 -18.68 -6.93
N PRO A 116 9.21 -19.35 -7.62
CA PRO A 116 9.54 -20.27 -8.71
C PRO A 116 10.26 -19.57 -9.86
N ALA A 117 11.24 -20.25 -10.46
CA ALA A 117 11.95 -19.78 -11.65
C ALA A 117 11.11 -19.92 -12.93
N ASN A 118 10.12 -20.82 -12.93
CA ASN A 118 9.11 -21.01 -13.97
C ASN A 118 7.83 -21.56 -13.35
N LEU A 119 6.69 -21.25 -13.95
CA LEU A 119 5.38 -21.72 -13.52
C LEU A 119 4.41 -21.78 -14.71
N THR A 120 3.36 -22.56 -14.55
CA THR A 120 2.24 -22.62 -15.49
C THR A 120 0.96 -22.25 -14.75
N TYR A 121 0.09 -21.48 -15.39
CA TYR A 121 -1.20 -21.09 -14.85
C TYR A 121 -2.31 -21.32 -15.88
N GLY A 122 -3.55 -21.45 -15.41
CA GLY A 122 -4.69 -21.83 -16.24
C GLY A 122 -5.96 -21.04 -15.91
N PRO A 123 -7.10 -21.37 -16.55
CA PRO A 123 -8.37 -20.66 -16.37
C PRO A 123 -8.81 -20.46 -14.92
N ALA A 124 -8.56 -21.45 -14.06
CA ALA A 124 -8.88 -21.38 -12.63
C ALA A 124 -8.17 -20.23 -11.89
N PHE A 125 -7.06 -19.69 -12.42
CA PHE A 125 -6.40 -18.51 -11.88
C PHE A 125 -7.29 -17.27 -12.01
N PHE A 126 -7.86 -17.06 -13.19
CA PHE A 126 -8.75 -15.95 -13.49
C PHE A 126 -10.12 -16.11 -12.79
N GLU A 127 -10.60 -17.35 -12.66
CA GLU A 127 -11.79 -17.65 -11.84
C GLU A 127 -11.60 -17.25 -10.37
N LEU A 128 -10.39 -17.44 -9.80
CA LEU A 128 -10.10 -16.98 -8.44
C LEU A 128 -9.99 -15.46 -8.38
N ALA A 129 -9.32 -14.84 -9.36
CA ALA A 129 -9.18 -13.39 -9.41
C ALA A 129 -10.54 -12.68 -9.60
N SER A 130 -11.50 -13.28 -10.31
CA SER A 130 -12.84 -12.72 -10.50
C SER A 130 -13.68 -12.69 -9.22
N GLN A 131 -13.31 -13.48 -8.20
CA GLN A 131 -13.99 -13.50 -6.90
C GLN A 131 -13.56 -12.35 -5.98
N LEU A 132 -12.49 -11.62 -6.32
CA LEU A 132 -12.06 -10.45 -5.57
C LEU A 132 -13.09 -9.33 -5.68
N SER A 133 -13.43 -8.72 -4.53
CA SER A 133 -14.51 -7.71 -4.46
C SER A 133 -14.17 -6.36 -5.09
N GLY A 134 -12.89 -6.10 -5.37
CA GLY A 134 -12.41 -4.81 -5.87
C GLY A 134 -11.94 -4.84 -7.31
N PRO A 135 -11.78 -3.67 -7.95
CA PRO A 135 -11.14 -3.56 -9.26
C PRO A 135 -9.75 -4.19 -9.22
N THR A 136 -9.47 -5.08 -10.18
CA THR A 136 -8.26 -5.90 -10.17
C THR A 136 -7.43 -5.70 -11.44
N THR A 137 -6.15 -5.34 -11.29
CA THR A 137 -5.17 -5.37 -12.37
C THR A 137 -4.48 -6.73 -12.40
N ILE A 138 -4.36 -7.35 -13.58
CA ILE A 138 -3.64 -8.62 -13.76
C ILE A 138 -2.40 -8.41 -14.62
N GLY A 139 -1.25 -8.82 -14.12
CA GLY A 139 -0.01 -8.91 -14.90
C GLY A 139 0.04 -10.16 -15.75
N LEU A 140 0.53 -10.02 -16.98
CA LEU A 140 0.75 -11.09 -17.93
C LEU A 140 2.19 -11.02 -18.46
N ASN A 141 2.73 -12.18 -18.83
CA ASN A 141 4.13 -12.32 -19.21
C ASN A 141 4.44 -11.60 -20.52
N ARG A 142 5.37 -10.65 -20.48
CA ARG A 142 5.95 -10.07 -21.70
C ARG A 142 7.37 -10.57 -21.94
N ARG A 143 8.13 -10.85 -20.87
CA ARG A 143 9.55 -11.21 -20.91
C ARG A 143 9.88 -12.44 -21.76
N LEU A 144 9.00 -13.45 -21.80
CA LEU A 144 9.22 -14.68 -22.58
C LEU A 144 8.99 -14.52 -24.09
N ASN A 145 8.54 -13.36 -24.54
CA ASN A 145 8.32 -13.04 -25.96
C ASN A 145 7.34 -13.98 -26.68
N ASP A 146 6.32 -14.48 -25.97
CA ASP A 146 5.23 -15.25 -26.57
C ASP A 146 3.92 -14.44 -26.58
N ILE A 147 3.79 -13.62 -27.62
CA ILE A 147 2.61 -12.76 -27.81
C ILE A 147 1.31 -13.56 -27.92
N ASN A 148 1.33 -14.75 -28.52
CA ASN A 148 0.12 -15.56 -28.71
C ASN A 148 -0.34 -16.19 -27.39
N ASN A 149 0.61 -16.65 -26.56
CA ASN A 149 0.30 -17.13 -25.21
C ASN A 149 -0.32 -16.00 -24.37
N THR A 150 0.27 -14.81 -24.44
CA THR A 150 -0.21 -13.63 -23.71
C THR A 150 -1.60 -13.19 -24.17
N ILE A 151 -1.85 -13.16 -25.49
CA ILE A 151 -3.19 -12.89 -26.03
C ILE A 151 -4.20 -13.91 -25.52
N SER A 152 -3.85 -15.21 -25.50
CA SER A 152 -4.73 -16.27 -25.02
C SER A 152 -5.09 -16.09 -23.54
N ALA A 153 -4.11 -15.73 -22.71
CA ALA A 153 -4.32 -15.43 -21.29
C ALA A 153 -5.17 -14.17 -21.08
N ALA A 154 -4.91 -13.12 -21.86
CA ALA A 154 -5.65 -11.87 -21.81
C ALA A 154 -7.12 -12.06 -22.23
N GLN A 155 -7.39 -12.92 -23.20
CA GLN A 155 -8.75 -13.29 -23.60
C GLN A 155 -9.49 -13.98 -22.45
N GLU A 156 -8.84 -14.94 -21.78
CA GLU A 156 -9.41 -15.60 -20.61
C GLU A 156 -9.70 -14.61 -19.47
N ALA A 157 -8.77 -13.69 -19.18
CA ALA A 157 -8.97 -12.64 -18.18
C ALA A 157 -10.21 -11.80 -18.49
N VAL A 158 -10.34 -11.32 -19.72
CA VAL A 158 -11.50 -10.49 -20.16
C VAL A 158 -12.80 -11.29 -20.14
N GLU A 159 -12.76 -12.60 -20.37
CA GLU A 159 -13.94 -13.47 -20.32
C GLU A 159 -14.41 -13.77 -18.89
N GLN A 160 -13.48 -14.05 -17.98
CA GLN A 160 -13.80 -14.52 -16.61
C GLN A 160 -13.97 -13.38 -15.60
N MET A 161 -13.30 -12.24 -15.78
CA MET A 161 -13.16 -11.21 -14.75
C MET A 161 -14.00 -9.97 -15.03
N GLU A 162 -15.21 -9.93 -14.47
CA GLU A 162 -16.03 -8.70 -14.49
C GLU A 162 -15.37 -7.54 -13.71
N ASN A 163 -14.52 -7.88 -12.73
CA ASN A 163 -13.78 -6.92 -11.90
C ASN A 163 -12.43 -6.49 -12.52
N LEU A 164 -12.10 -6.93 -13.75
CA LEU A 164 -10.84 -6.57 -14.42
C LEU A 164 -10.77 -5.06 -14.63
N PHE A 165 -9.80 -4.43 -13.97
CA PHE A 165 -9.48 -3.02 -14.16
C PHE A 165 -8.55 -2.87 -15.36
N ALA A 166 -7.36 -3.48 -15.32
CA ALA A 166 -6.36 -3.38 -16.37
C ALA A 166 -5.55 -4.68 -16.50
N ILE A 167 -4.85 -4.80 -17.62
CA ILE A 167 -3.82 -5.79 -17.88
C ILE A 167 -2.47 -5.08 -17.88
N GLU A 168 -1.51 -5.64 -17.17
CA GLU A 168 -0.13 -5.19 -17.13
C GLU A 168 0.74 -6.18 -17.94
N LEU A 169 1.69 -5.69 -18.73
CA LEU A 169 2.47 -6.50 -19.67
C LEU A 169 3.94 -6.53 -19.27
N GLY A 170 4.33 -7.55 -18.51
CA GLY A 170 5.63 -7.65 -17.85
C GLY A 170 5.75 -6.75 -16.62
N ASN A 171 6.79 -6.99 -15.83
CA ASN A 171 7.04 -6.37 -14.54
C ASN A 171 8.48 -5.87 -14.49
N GLU A 172 8.67 -4.58 -14.22
CA GLU A 172 10.00 -3.96 -14.09
C GLU A 172 10.91 -4.29 -15.27
N PRO A 173 10.49 -3.96 -16.51
CA PRO A 173 11.32 -4.20 -17.69
C PRO A 173 12.66 -3.46 -17.61
N ASP A 174 12.80 -2.46 -16.76
CA ASP A 174 14.07 -1.82 -16.42
C ASP A 174 15.12 -2.78 -15.82
N LEU A 175 14.70 -3.95 -15.34
CA LEU A 175 15.55 -5.02 -14.83
C LEU A 175 15.82 -6.15 -15.84
N TYR A 176 15.27 -6.06 -17.06
CA TYR A 176 15.54 -7.06 -18.10
C TYR A 176 16.96 -6.91 -18.66
N THR A 177 17.42 -7.96 -19.33
CA THR A 177 18.75 -7.99 -19.96
C THR A 177 18.68 -8.35 -21.44
N ASP A 178 19.80 -8.14 -22.15
CA ASP A 178 19.98 -8.53 -23.56
C ASP A 178 19.72 -10.03 -23.81
N ASP A 179 19.82 -10.87 -22.78
CA ASP A 179 19.60 -12.32 -22.84
C ASP A 179 18.12 -12.70 -22.68
N ASP A 180 17.26 -11.78 -22.25
CA ASP A 180 15.84 -12.06 -22.10
C ASP A 180 15.17 -12.24 -23.48
N PRO A 181 14.26 -13.22 -23.64
CA PRO A 181 13.66 -13.51 -24.95
C PRO A 181 13.02 -12.31 -25.63
N ILE A 182 12.45 -11.37 -24.86
CA ILE A 182 11.82 -10.14 -25.37
C ILE A 182 12.80 -9.17 -26.01
N ALA A 183 14.08 -9.20 -25.61
CA ALA A 183 15.12 -8.37 -26.20
C ALA A 183 15.52 -8.83 -27.61
N ASP A 184 15.27 -10.11 -27.96
CA ASP A 184 15.64 -10.72 -29.25
C ASP A 184 17.12 -10.49 -29.61
N ASN A 185 18.02 -10.66 -28.63
CA ASN A 185 19.47 -10.41 -28.73
C ASN A 185 19.86 -8.95 -29.06
N GLN A 186 18.97 -7.99 -28.83
CA GLN A 186 19.27 -6.56 -28.93
C GLN A 186 19.72 -6.02 -27.58
N THR A 187 20.50 -4.93 -27.61
CA THR A 187 20.86 -4.20 -26.39
C THR A 187 19.62 -3.59 -25.74
N TRP A 188 19.33 -4.03 -24.52
CA TRP A 188 18.19 -3.54 -23.76
C TRP A 188 18.38 -2.08 -23.35
N SER A 189 17.36 -1.27 -23.57
CA SER A 189 17.38 0.17 -23.28
C SER A 189 15.96 0.70 -23.10
N PRO A 190 15.76 1.84 -22.41
CA PRO A 190 14.44 2.46 -22.26
C PRO A 190 13.71 2.65 -23.60
N SER A 191 14.43 3.12 -24.62
CA SER A 191 13.86 3.38 -25.93
C SER A 191 13.49 2.09 -26.70
N LEU A 192 14.22 0.98 -26.49
CA LEU A 192 13.85 -0.32 -27.05
C LEU A 192 12.62 -0.88 -26.34
N ASP A 193 12.59 -0.83 -25.01
CA ASP A 193 11.45 -1.29 -24.22
C ASP A 193 10.18 -0.53 -24.58
N ALA A 194 10.24 0.81 -24.66
CA ALA A 194 9.10 1.64 -25.04
C ALA A 194 8.52 1.26 -26.41
N GLN A 195 9.38 0.98 -27.40
CA GLN A 195 8.95 0.50 -28.73
C GLN A 195 8.25 -0.86 -28.66
N ILE A 196 8.80 -1.79 -27.88
CA ILE A 196 8.22 -3.12 -27.69
C ILE A 196 6.89 -3.03 -26.96
N GLN A 197 6.81 -2.23 -25.88
CA GLN A 197 5.60 -2.03 -25.09
C GLN A 197 4.44 -1.50 -25.95
N VAL A 198 4.67 -0.40 -26.68
CA VAL A 198 3.70 0.20 -27.61
C VAL A 198 3.21 -0.84 -28.63
N ASN A 199 4.13 -1.66 -29.17
CA ASN A 199 3.77 -2.69 -30.13
C ASN A 199 2.95 -3.83 -29.51
N TRP A 200 3.37 -4.35 -28.36
CA TRP A 200 2.69 -5.43 -27.64
C TRP A 200 1.27 -5.04 -27.23
N GLN A 201 1.11 -3.85 -26.64
CA GLN A 201 -0.19 -3.39 -26.19
C GLN A 201 -1.17 -3.17 -27.34
N SER A 202 -0.68 -2.70 -28.50
CA SER A 202 -1.50 -2.53 -29.70
C SER A 202 -1.98 -3.89 -30.23
N GLN A 203 -1.08 -4.88 -30.30
CA GLN A 203 -1.43 -6.25 -30.74
C GLN A 203 -2.45 -6.91 -29.80
N ILE A 204 -2.20 -6.85 -28.49
CA ILE A 204 -3.09 -7.45 -27.49
C ILE A 204 -4.44 -6.74 -27.48
N SER A 205 -4.47 -5.42 -27.39
CA SER A 205 -5.73 -4.67 -27.31
C SER A 205 -6.58 -4.82 -28.57
N THR A 206 -5.93 -4.92 -29.75
CA THR A 206 -6.60 -5.25 -31.01
C THR A 206 -7.20 -6.65 -30.97
N ALA A 207 -6.45 -7.65 -30.50
CA ALA A 207 -6.94 -9.03 -30.39
C ALA A 207 -8.10 -9.19 -29.40
N LEU A 208 -8.14 -8.35 -28.36
CA LEU A 208 -9.25 -8.27 -27.40
C LEU A 208 -10.43 -7.42 -27.90
N ASN A 209 -10.22 -6.61 -28.94
CA ASN A 209 -11.14 -5.56 -29.37
C ASN A 209 -11.55 -4.67 -28.17
N ARG A 210 -10.55 -4.09 -27.50
CA ARG A 210 -10.71 -3.22 -26.32
C ARG A 210 -9.80 -2.00 -26.41
N THR A 211 -10.25 -0.92 -25.80
CA THR A 211 -9.48 0.30 -25.51
C THR A 211 -9.41 0.48 -23.99
N ALA A 212 -8.50 1.32 -23.49
CA ALA A 212 -8.33 1.60 -22.07
C ALA A 212 -8.34 0.33 -21.18
N ILE A 213 -7.48 -0.62 -21.53
CA ILE A 213 -7.34 -1.91 -20.83
C ILE A 213 -5.92 -2.16 -20.31
N ILE A 214 -4.95 -1.32 -20.64
CA ILE A 214 -3.53 -1.55 -20.31
C ILE A 214 -3.08 -0.66 -19.16
N GLN A 215 -2.38 -1.24 -18.19
CA GLN A 215 -1.55 -0.50 -17.24
C GLN A 215 -0.12 -0.42 -17.80
N ALA A 216 0.34 0.79 -18.11
CA ALA A 216 1.64 1.05 -18.73
C ALA A 216 2.65 1.66 -17.74
N GLY A 217 3.92 1.78 -18.11
CA GLY A 217 5.00 2.17 -17.19
C GLY A 217 5.61 0.96 -16.48
N VAL A 218 5.09 0.58 -15.32
CA VAL A 218 5.59 -0.50 -14.44
C VAL A 218 7.11 -0.55 -14.29
N PHE A 219 7.70 0.62 -14.10
CA PHE A 219 9.14 0.81 -13.93
C PHE A 219 9.54 0.99 -12.47
N LEU A 220 10.66 0.41 -12.05
CA LEU A 220 11.24 0.65 -10.72
C LEU A 220 12.28 1.78 -10.69
N GLN A 221 12.74 2.25 -11.86
CA GLN A 221 13.88 3.18 -11.98
C GLN A 221 13.58 4.47 -12.78
N PRO A 222 12.56 5.27 -12.42
CA PRO A 222 12.46 6.63 -12.96
C PRO A 222 13.66 7.49 -12.49
N PRO A 223 14.16 8.43 -13.31
CA PRO A 223 13.63 8.83 -14.61
C PRO A 223 14.21 8.04 -15.81
N ALA A 224 15.04 7.01 -15.58
CA ALA A 224 15.74 6.30 -16.65
C ALA A 224 14.76 5.49 -17.51
N PHE A 225 13.92 4.69 -16.87
CA PHE A 225 12.69 4.16 -17.46
C PHE A 225 11.53 4.94 -16.84
N SER A 226 10.80 5.67 -17.68
CA SER A 226 9.83 6.67 -17.24
C SER A 226 8.68 6.84 -18.21
N ILE A 227 7.55 7.34 -17.70
CA ILE A 227 6.42 7.81 -18.49
C ILE A 227 6.83 8.97 -19.38
N ALA A 228 7.83 9.78 -18.97
CA ALA A 228 8.38 10.86 -19.79
C ALA A 228 9.01 10.36 -21.11
N GLU A 229 9.59 9.15 -21.14
CA GLU A 229 10.09 8.50 -22.36
C GLU A 229 8.97 7.75 -23.09
N LEU A 230 8.18 6.96 -22.37
CA LEU A 230 7.15 6.08 -22.95
C LEU A 230 5.94 6.85 -23.51
N GLY A 231 5.43 7.83 -22.75
CA GLY A 231 4.21 8.58 -23.03
C GLY A 231 4.17 9.28 -24.39
N PRO A 232 5.21 10.03 -24.80
CA PRO A 232 5.26 10.63 -26.14
C PRO A 232 5.20 9.60 -27.27
N LEU A 233 5.77 8.41 -27.07
CA LEU A 233 5.71 7.33 -28.05
C LEU A 233 4.31 6.68 -28.11
N GLU A 234 3.68 6.49 -26.96
CA GLU A 234 2.28 6.05 -26.85
C GLU A 234 1.34 7.02 -27.58
N GLN A 235 1.52 8.33 -27.38
CA GLN A 235 0.71 9.34 -28.04
C GLN A 235 0.94 9.39 -29.56
N SER A 236 2.21 9.42 -30.00
CA SER A 236 2.55 9.56 -31.43
C SER A 236 2.26 8.31 -32.25
N SER A 237 2.27 7.13 -31.64
CA SER A 237 1.88 5.86 -32.27
C SER A 237 0.37 5.64 -32.32
N GLY A 238 -0.41 6.42 -31.55
CA GLY A 238 -1.84 6.23 -31.34
C GLY A 238 -2.19 5.18 -30.27
N SER A 239 -1.19 4.52 -29.67
CA SER A 239 -1.40 3.45 -28.70
C SER A 239 -1.87 3.94 -27.32
N LEU A 240 -1.79 5.24 -27.04
CA LEU A 240 -2.33 5.88 -25.84
C LEU A 240 -3.84 5.61 -25.61
N GLU A 241 -4.60 5.27 -26.66
CA GLU A 241 -6.01 4.87 -26.53
C GLU A 241 -6.20 3.54 -25.77
N TYR A 242 -5.17 2.69 -25.75
CA TYR A 242 -5.19 1.41 -25.06
C TYR A 242 -4.79 1.53 -23.58
N VAL A 243 -4.06 2.59 -23.23
CA VAL A 243 -3.61 2.87 -21.86
C VAL A 243 -4.79 3.31 -21.00
N ARG A 244 -5.05 2.55 -19.95
CA ARG A 244 -6.03 2.85 -18.90
C ARG A 244 -5.41 3.60 -17.73
N SER A 245 -4.19 3.22 -17.34
CA SER A 245 -3.46 3.78 -16.21
C SER A 245 -1.96 3.69 -16.42
N TRP A 246 -1.24 4.54 -15.71
CA TRP A 246 0.22 4.52 -15.61
C TRP A 246 0.62 3.99 -14.24
N ALA A 247 1.72 3.26 -14.17
CA ALA A 247 2.25 2.71 -12.93
C ALA A 247 3.75 2.95 -12.83
N ASP A 248 4.19 3.31 -11.63
CA ASP A 248 5.58 3.21 -11.20
C ASP A 248 5.69 2.19 -10.07
N HIS A 249 6.88 1.66 -9.85
CA HIS A 249 7.23 0.89 -8.67
C HIS A 249 8.17 1.70 -7.79
N ALA A 250 8.05 1.54 -6.47
CA ALA A 250 8.78 2.39 -5.53
C ALA A 250 9.13 1.66 -4.23
N TYR A 251 10.43 1.62 -3.91
CA TYR A 251 10.94 1.11 -2.65
C TYR A 251 12.04 2.04 -2.13
N PRO A 252 11.89 2.68 -0.95
CA PRO A 252 12.87 3.65 -0.47
C PRO A 252 14.16 3.01 0.03
N GLN A 253 14.15 1.70 0.31
CA GLN A 253 15.32 0.96 0.79
C GLN A 253 15.45 -0.41 0.11
N SER A 254 16.58 -1.08 0.34
CA SER A 254 16.86 -2.42 -0.19
C SER A 254 17.26 -3.37 0.95
N ALA A 255 16.66 -4.56 0.97
CA ALA A 255 17.10 -5.67 1.80
C ALA A 255 17.81 -6.77 0.99
N CYS A 256 18.21 -6.47 -0.25
CA CYS A 256 18.86 -7.42 -1.15
C CYS A 256 20.36 -7.55 -0.83
N GLY A 257 20.89 -8.78 -0.90
CA GLY A 257 22.32 -9.04 -0.77
C GLY A 257 22.92 -8.48 0.53
N ASP A 258 23.95 -7.63 0.40
CA ASP A 258 24.64 -6.99 1.52
C ASP A 258 24.05 -5.61 1.91
N SER A 259 22.92 -5.19 1.32
CA SER A 259 22.24 -3.95 1.70
C SER A 259 21.72 -4.01 3.14
N THR A 260 21.73 -2.87 3.84
CA THR A 260 21.16 -2.74 5.18
C THR A 260 20.01 -1.76 5.20
N THR A 261 18.95 -2.11 5.92
CA THR A 261 17.77 -1.29 6.12
C THR A 261 17.86 -0.49 7.43
N ASP A 262 17.21 0.68 7.47
CA ASP A 262 17.19 1.58 8.63
C ASP A 262 15.76 2.10 8.89
N LEU A 263 15.19 1.69 10.03
CA LEU A 263 13.84 2.05 10.42
C LEU A 263 13.72 3.52 10.87
N GLU A 264 14.79 4.12 11.39
CA GLU A 264 14.77 5.52 11.80
C GLU A 264 14.63 6.42 10.58
N SER A 265 15.47 6.20 9.56
CA SER A 265 15.36 6.87 8.26
C SER A 265 14.05 6.55 7.54
N LEU A 266 13.58 5.28 7.55
CA LEU A 266 12.35 4.90 6.86
C LEU A 266 11.15 5.72 7.32
N GLN A 267 10.91 5.80 8.64
CA GLN A 267 9.73 6.48 9.16
C GLN A 267 9.89 8.00 9.24
N ASN A 268 11.07 8.56 8.96
CA ASN A 268 11.32 9.98 9.10
C ASN A 268 10.53 10.80 8.07
N HIS A 269 9.68 11.71 8.55
CA HIS A 269 8.83 12.53 7.68
C HIS A 269 9.59 13.28 6.57
N SER A 270 10.70 13.95 6.90
CA SER A 270 11.49 14.67 5.90
C SER A 270 12.07 13.73 4.83
N SER A 271 12.53 12.53 5.22
CA SER A 271 13.04 11.52 4.29
C SER A 271 11.94 10.94 3.40
N ILE A 272 10.72 10.78 3.92
CA ILE A 272 9.56 10.32 3.15
C ILE A 272 9.17 11.36 2.09
N VAL A 273 9.09 12.63 2.48
CA VAL A 273 8.82 13.74 1.56
C VAL A 273 9.90 13.82 0.48
N GLU A 274 11.18 13.78 0.86
CA GLU A 274 12.28 13.81 -0.11
C GLU A 274 12.21 12.65 -1.11
N PHE A 275 11.95 11.43 -0.64
CA PHE A 275 11.82 10.26 -1.50
C PHE A 275 10.62 10.36 -2.46
N VAL A 276 9.43 10.69 -1.96
CA VAL A 276 8.25 10.79 -2.82
C VAL A 276 8.40 11.89 -3.86
N MET A 277 9.02 13.02 -3.51
CA MET A 277 9.24 14.13 -4.45
C MET A 277 10.16 13.78 -5.62
N THR A 278 10.92 12.66 -5.58
CA THR A 278 11.68 12.20 -6.76
C THR A 278 10.77 11.79 -7.91
N PHE A 279 9.49 11.51 -7.65
CA PHE A 279 8.49 11.10 -8.64
C PHE A 279 7.69 12.27 -9.23
N GLN A 280 7.99 13.53 -8.88
CA GLN A 280 7.29 14.69 -9.46
C GLN A 280 7.32 14.68 -11.00
N GLY A 281 8.43 14.25 -11.60
CA GLY A 281 8.54 14.15 -13.06
C GLY A 281 7.59 13.15 -13.70
N GLU A 282 7.26 12.05 -13.01
CA GLU A 282 6.28 11.06 -13.48
C GLU A 282 4.86 11.62 -13.38
N VAL A 283 4.55 12.38 -12.32
CA VAL A 283 3.26 13.08 -12.20
C VAL A 283 3.08 14.10 -13.32
N ASP A 284 4.09 14.93 -13.57
CA ASP A 284 4.06 15.94 -14.62
C ASP A 284 3.85 15.28 -15.99
N ALA A 285 4.57 14.18 -16.28
CA ALA A 285 4.45 13.43 -17.54
C ALA A 285 3.08 12.75 -17.70
N ALA A 286 2.52 12.17 -16.63
CA ALA A 286 1.21 11.53 -16.67
C ALA A 286 0.08 12.56 -16.87
N ASP A 287 0.14 13.71 -16.18
CA ASP A 287 -0.84 14.78 -16.30
C ASP A 287 -0.84 15.38 -17.73
N GLU A 288 0.31 15.49 -18.40
CA GLU A 288 0.41 15.89 -19.81
C GLU A 288 -0.30 14.93 -20.78
N LEU A 289 -0.48 13.67 -20.38
CA LEU A 289 -1.14 12.61 -21.18
C LEU A 289 -2.64 12.45 -20.85
N GLY A 290 -3.16 13.26 -19.92
CA GLY A 290 -4.58 13.37 -19.59
C GLY A 290 -4.95 12.77 -18.23
N GLU A 291 -5.69 13.56 -17.43
CA GLU A 291 -6.14 13.20 -16.07
C GLU A 291 -7.08 11.96 -16.01
N GLU A 292 -7.58 11.46 -17.15
CA GLU A 292 -8.41 10.26 -17.19
C GLU A 292 -7.63 8.94 -17.04
N ARG A 293 -6.29 8.99 -17.03
CA ARG A 293 -5.41 7.84 -16.85
C ARG A 293 -4.73 7.91 -15.49
N PRO A 294 -5.22 7.16 -14.48
CA PRO A 294 -4.64 7.16 -13.16
C PRO A 294 -3.14 6.87 -13.17
N LEU A 295 -2.35 7.66 -12.45
CA LEU A 295 -0.98 7.33 -12.09
C LEU A 295 -0.97 6.65 -10.73
N VAL A 296 -0.35 5.48 -10.64
CA VAL A 296 -0.35 4.64 -9.42
C VAL A 296 1.05 4.18 -9.08
N PHE A 297 1.31 3.91 -7.79
CA PHE A 297 2.43 3.02 -7.45
C PHE A 297 1.94 1.58 -7.60
N GLY A 298 2.16 0.97 -8.76
CA GLY A 298 1.70 -0.38 -9.14
C GLY A 298 2.31 -1.49 -8.29
N GLU A 299 3.46 -1.21 -7.69
CA GLU A 299 4.08 -2.03 -6.66
C GLU A 299 4.95 -1.17 -5.75
N THR A 300 4.73 -1.25 -4.44
CA THR A 300 5.56 -0.51 -3.48
C THR A 300 5.63 -1.23 -2.15
N ASN A 301 6.73 -1.02 -1.43
CA ASN A 301 6.81 -1.30 0.00
C ASN A 301 8.03 -0.60 0.63
N SER A 302 8.26 -0.84 1.93
CA SER A 302 9.35 -0.25 2.71
C SER A 302 10.76 -0.57 2.18
N ALA A 303 10.97 -1.78 1.67
CA ALA A 303 12.24 -2.19 1.08
C ALA A 303 12.06 -3.36 0.09
N THR A 304 12.90 -3.41 -0.95
CA THR A 304 12.93 -4.54 -1.91
C THR A 304 13.37 -5.85 -1.23
N CYS A 305 13.26 -6.97 -1.96
CA CYS A 305 13.65 -8.31 -1.50
C CYS A 305 12.94 -8.77 -0.21
N GLY A 306 11.61 -8.58 -0.15
CA GLY A 306 10.79 -9.00 1.01
C GLY A 306 10.85 -8.03 2.20
N GLY A 307 11.80 -7.10 2.22
CA GLY A 307 11.90 -6.05 3.22
C GLY A 307 12.42 -6.50 4.59
N GLY A 308 13.40 -7.41 4.61
CA GLY A 308 14.02 -7.89 5.86
C GLY A 308 14.46 -6.78 6.83
N GLY A 309 14.35 -7.07 8.13
CA GLY A 309 14.88 -6.25 9.22
C GLY A 309 13.92 -5.20 9.79
N ILE A 310 13.21 -4.46 8.93
CA ILE A 310 12.41 -3.30 9.38
C ILE A 310 10.91 -3.38 9.06
N SER A 311 10.51 -4.19 8.08
CA SER A 311 9.19 -4.03 7.45
C SER A 311 8.02 -4.57 8.27
N ALA A 312 8.25 -5.53 9.17
CA ALA A 312 7.20 -6.04 10.05
C ALA A 312 6.90 -5.10 11.24
N THR A 313 7.63 -3.99 11.37
CA THR A 313 7.56 -3.12 12.55
C THR A 313 6.43 -2.09 12.49
N TYR A 314 6.04 -1.60 13.66
CA TYR A 314 5.09 -0.52 13.79
C TYR A 314 5.57 0.81 13.17
N GLY A 315 6.87 1.08 13.18
CA GLY A 315 7.47 2.21 12.48
C GLY A 315 7.25 2.15 10.96
N ALA A 316 7.24 0.95 10.37
CA ALA A 316 6.82 0.79 8.97
C ALA A 316 5.32 1.08 8.79
N GLY A 317 4.48 0.81 9.79
CA GLY A 317 3.08 1.26 9.80
C GLY A 317 2.94 2.79 9.82
N LEU A 318 3.76 3.50 10.61
CA LEU A 318 3.79 4.97 10.60
C LEU A 318 4.31 5.52 9.28
N TRP A 319 5.33 4.87 8.69
CA TRP A 319 5.80 5.17 7.34
C TRP A 319 4.67 5.05 6.31
N ILE A 320 3.87 3.98 6.33
CA ILE A 320 2.72 3.82 5.41
C ILE A 320 1.75 5.00 5.51
N VAL A 321 1.46 5.48 6.73
CA VAL A 321 0.57 6.63 6.91
C VAL A 321 1.08 7.84 6.14
N ASP A 322 2.32 8.24 6.41
CA ASP A 322 2.90 9.45 5.81
C ASP A 322 3.15 9.28 4.30
N TYR A 323 3.69 8.13 3.91
CA TYR A 323 3.99 7.80 2.52
C TYR A 323 2.74 7.84 1.64
N VAL A 324 1.63 7.21 2.06
CA VAL A 324 0.36 7.27 1.32
C VAL A 324 -0.15 8.70 1.21
N LEU A 325 -0.21 9.43 2.33
CA LEU A 325 -0.77 10.78 2.34
C LEU A 325 0.05 11.74 1.46
N HIS A 326 1.37 11.67 1.54
CA HIS A 326 2.22 12.53 0.74
C HIS A 326 2.24 12.14 -0.75
N SER A 327 2.20 10.85 -1.09
CA SER A 327 2.07 10.40 -2.49
C SER A 327 0.73 10.80 -3.12
N VAL A 328 -0.38 10.68 -2.37
CA VAL A 328 -1.69 11.16 -2.82
C VAL A 328 -1.69 12.68 -3.03
N LYS A 329 -1.06 13.43 -2.11
CA LYS A 329 -0.89 14.88 -2.27
C LYS A 329 -0.05 15.22 -3.51
N LEU A 330 1.00 14.45 -3.79
CA LEU A 330 1.87 14.66 -4.95
C LEU A 330 1.10 14.50 -6.27
N GLY A 331 0.20 13.51 -6.35
CA GLY A 331 -0.64 13.29 -7.52
C GLY A 331 -0.96 11.83 -7.83
N TYR A 332 -0.38 10.88 -7.08
CA TYR A 332 -0.67 9.46 -7.23
C TYR A 332 -2.07 9.13 -6.73
N GLU A 333 -2.78 8.32 -7.49
CA GLU A 333 -4.17 8.00 -7.17
C GLU A 333 -4.29 6.87 -6.16
N ARG A 334 -3.40 5.88 -6.24
CA ARG A 334 -3.34 4.75 -5.31
C ARG A 334 -1.98 4.08 -5.29
N LEU A 335 -1.71 3.37 -4.19
CA LEU A 335 -0.46 2.71 -3.90
C LEU A 335 -0.73 1.24 -3.60
N TYR A 336 -0.20 0.34 -4.42
CA TYR A 336 -0.38 -1.10 -4.28
C TYR A 336 0.76 -1.72 -3.47
N PHE A 337 0.50 -1.96 -2.19
CA PHE A 337 1.51 -2.52 -1.28
C PHE A 337 1.72 -4.00 -1.51
N HIS A 338 2.96 -4.36 -1.86
CA HIS A 338 3.27 -5.69 -2.35
C HIS A 338 3.29 -6.74 -1.23
N HIS A 339 2.68 -7.89 -1.52
CA HIS A 339 2.63 -9.09 -0.71
C HIS A 339 3.31 -10.21 -1.49
N GLY A 340 4.46 -10.64 -0.99
CA GLY A 340 5.32 -11.61 -1.65
C GLY A 340 5.04 -13.04 -1.19
N THR A 341 6.06 -13.90 -1.24
CA THR A 341 6.00 -15.27 -0.74
C THR A 341 5.55 -15.33 0.71
N ILE A 342 4.50 -16.10 1.00
CA ILE A 342 3.96 -16.26 2.35
C ILE A 342 5.04 -16.88 3.26
N GLY A 343 5.37 -16.18 4.34
CA GLY A 343 6.42 -16.59 5.29
C GLY A 343 7.84 -16.14 4.91
N ASN A 344 8.04 -15.55 3.73
CA ASN A 344 9.31 -14.96 3.30
C ASN A 344 9.11 -13.56 2.69
N SER A 345 8.21 -12.79 3.32
CA SER A 345 7.86 -11.44 2.91
C SER A 345 7.51 -10.59 4.14
N PRO A 346 8.52 -10.16 4.94
CA PRO A 346 8.33 -9.33 6.14
C PRO A 346 7.50 -8.05 5.96
N TYR A 347 7.39 -7.54 4.74
CA TYR A 347 6.56 -6.36 4.44
C TYR A 347 5.08 -6.66 4.19
N SER A 348 4.70 -7.93 4.13
CA SER A 348 3.30 -8.33 3.97
C SER A 348 2.52 -7.95 5.23
N TRP A 349 1.26 -7.60 5.06
CA TRP A 349 0.44 -7.08 6.15
C TRP A 349 -0.32 -8.17 6.91
N TRP A 350 -0.45 -9.36 6.33
CA TRP A 350 -1.00 -10.54 6.99
C TRP A 350 -0.32 -11.82 6.50
N GLY A 351 -0.46 -12.88 7.30
CA GLY A 351 0.07 -14.22 7.04
C GLY A 351 -0.95 -15.30 7.39
N ARG A 352 -0.49 -16.52 7.72
CA ARG A 352 -1.39 -17.66 8.03
C ARG A 352 -2.24 -17.45 9.28
N ASP A 353 -1.67 -16.82 10.29
CA ASP A 353 -2.22 -16.72 11.64
C ASP A 353 -1.88 -15.37 12.30
N GLN A 354 -1.49 -14.38 11.49
CA GLN A 354 -1.02 -13.07 11.96
C GLN A 354 -1.55 -11.96 11.05
N VAL A 355 -1.85 -10.81 11.66
CA VAL A 355 -2.03 -9.51 11.01
C VAL A 355 -0.93 -8.60 11.56
N PHE A 356 0.01 -8.23 10.71
CA PHE A 356 1.27 -7.60 11.10
C PHE A 356 1.13 -6.10 11.36
N SER A 357 2.10 -5.52 12.08
CA SER A 357 2.06 -4.11 12.51
C SER A 357 1.80 -3.09 11.38
N PRO A 358 2.33 -3.23 10.15
CA PRO A 358 2.10 -2.28 9.07
C PRO A 358 0.63 -2.13 8.66
N TYR A 359 -0.18 -3.18 8.84
CA TYR A 359 -1.61 -3.18 8.52
C TYR A 359 -2.39 -2.09 9.27
N TYR A 360 -1.97 -1.76 10.49
CA TYR A 360 -2.60 -0.72 11.30
C TYR A 360 -2.39 0.67 10.71
N GLY A 361 -1.21 0.92 10.13
CA GLY A 361 -0.93 2.13 9.36
C GLY A 361 -1.78 2.23 8.10
N ALA A 362 -1.96 1.12 7.40
CA ALA A 362 -2.82 1.04 6.22
C ALA A 362 -4.29 1.38 6.54
N ILE A 363 -4.85 0.81 7.62
CA ILE A 363 -6.21 1.11 8.08
C ILE A 363 -6.35 2.58 8.50
N PHE A 364 -5.34 3.14 9.18
CA PHE A 364 -5.32 4.55 9.54
C PHE A 364 -5.33 5.46 8.31
N ALA A 365 -4.45 5.21 7.34
CA ALA A 365 -4.35 5.99 6.11
C ALA A 365 -5.64 5.92 5.28
N ALA A 366 -6.22 4.72 5.13
CA ALA A 366 -7.51 4.53 4.48
C ALA A 366 -8.64 5.31 5.18
N SER A 367 -8.69 5.25 6.51
CA SER A 367 -9.66 6.00 7.33
C SER A 367 -9.49 7.51 7.21
N ALA A 368 -8.25 8.00 7.06
CA ALA A 368 -7.96 9.42 6.91
C ALA A 368 -8.47 9.96 5.56
N LEU A 369 -8.34 9.18 4.49
CA LEU A 369 -8.69 9.56 3.12
C LEU A 369 -10.15 9.30 2.72
N ASN A 370 -10.89 8.50 3.50
CA ASN A 370 -12.32 8.20 3.28
C ASN A 370 -13.12 9.47 2.90
N ASP A 371 -13.94 9.50 1.86
CA ASP A 371 -14.74 10.67 1.44
C ASP A 371 -13.98 12.01 1.24
N ALA A 372 -12.65 12.03 1.33
CA ALA A 372 -11.86 13.24 1.13
C ALA A 372 -11.83 13.56 -0.36
N ALA A 373 -12.20 14.78 -0.73
CA ALA A 373 -12.00 15.30 -2.08
C ALA A 373 -10.65 16.04 -2.21
N TYR A 374 -10.17 16.60 -1.10
CA TYR A 374 -8.94 17.34 -1.04
C TYR A 374 -8.10 16.98 0.18
N ILE A 375 -6.78 17.00 0.00
CA ILE A 375 -5.76 16.86 1.04
C ILE A 375 -4.87 18.10 1.03
N THR A 376 -4.48 18.57 2.21
CA THR A 376 -3.52 19.66 2.41
C THR A 376 -2.47 19.23 3.42
N GLN A 377 -1.21 19.56 3.18
CA GLN A 377 -0.13 19.47 4.17
C GLN A 377 0.10 20.84 4.79
N LEU A 378 0.15 20.93 6.13
CA LEU A 378 0.27 22.18 6.87
C LEU A 378 1.68 22.45 7.40
N ASP A 379 2.50 21.41 7.56
CA ASP A 379 3.86 21.53 8.04
C ASP A 379 4.86 21.88 6.92
N SER A 380 6.10 22.20 7.31
CA SER A 380 7.18 22.59 6.39
C SER A 380 8.04 21.41 5.90
N SER A 381 7.70 20.18 6.27
CA SER A 381 8.44 18.95 5.96
C SER A 381 9.85 18.87 6.52
N THR A 382 10.23 19.75 7.45
CA THR A 382 11.59 19.83 8.03
C THR A 382 11.67 19.32 9.47
N SER A 383 10.59 18.76 9.99
CA SER A 383 10.49 18.27 11.37
C SER A 383 9.94 16.85 11.39
N HIS A 384 9.90 16.21 12.57
CA HIS A 384 9.27 14.91 12.75
C HIS A 384 7.73 14.97 12.82
N LEU A 385 7.15 16.18 12.79
CA LEU A 385 5.70 16.34 12.73
C LEU A 385 5.24 16.41 11.28
N ALA A 386 4.33 15.52 10.91
CA ALA A 386 3.60 15.53 9.64
C ALA A 386 2.13 15.87 9.94
N ILE A 387 1.63 16.94 9.32
CA ILE A 387 0.30 17.49 9.61
C ILE A 387 -0.50 17.61 8.32
N TYR A 388 -1.60 16.87 8.24
CA TYR A 388 -2.49 16.87 7.07
C TYR A 388 -3.92 17.22 7.44
N THR A 389 -4.64 17.90 6.56
CA THR A 389 -6.10 18.11 6.65
C THR A 389 -6.81 17.60 5.42
N PHE A 390 -8.04 17.15 5.60
CA PHE A 390 -8.86 16.53 4.57
C PHE A 390 -10.19 17.25 4.49
N HIS A 391 -10.59 17.59 3.26
CA HIS A 391 -11.83 18.33 3.01
C HIS A 391 -12.71 17.58 2.02
N SER A 392 -14.03 17.72 2.19
CA SER A 392 -15.02 17.25 1.22
C SER A 392 -15.06 18.14 -0.02
N SER A 393 -15.82 17.71 -1.04
CA SER A 393 -15.97 18.44 -2.30
C SER A 393 -16.65 19.81 -2.18
N ASN A 394 -17.38 20.06 -1.09
CA ASN A 394 -17.95 21.37 -0.74
C ASN A 394 -17.06 22.19 0.21
N ASP A 395 -15.79 21.79 0.35
CA ASP A 395 -14.78 22.45 1.16
C ASP A 395 -14.95 22.37 2.68
N ALA A 396 -15.83 21.49 3.17
CA ALA A 396 -15.96 21.27 4.61
C ALA A 396 -14.78 20.44 5.13
N LEU A 397 -14.20 20.85 6.25
CA LEU A 397 -13.17 20.07 6.94
C LEU A 397 -13.79 18.77 7.46
N LEU A 398 -13.18 17.65 7.09
CA LEU A 398 -13.61 16.32 7.54
C LEU A 398 -12.74 15.84 8.68
N ARG A 399 -11.41 15.88 8.46
CA ARG A 399 -10.42 15.24 9.29
C ARG A 399 -9.08 15.97 9.30
N ALA A 400 -8.27 15.67 10.30
CA ALA A 400 -6.86 16.02 10.33
C ALA A 400 -6.02 14.83 10.83
N VAL A 401 -4.82 14.67 10.27
CA VAL A 401 -3.79 13.75 10.76
C VAL A 401 -2.71 14.55 11.45
N ILE A 402 -2.40 14.17 12.67
CA ILE A 402 -1.23 14.63 13.42
C ILE A 402 -0.36 13.40 13.65
N LEU A 403 0.79 13.33 12.96
CA LEU A 403 1.73 12.23 13.05
C LEU A 403 3.06 12.74 13.60
N ASN A 404 3.59 12.07 14.62
CA ASN A 404 4.93 12.31 15.14
C ASN A 404 5.84 11.13 14.79
N THR A 405 6.70 11.33 13.80
CA THR A 405 7.64 10.33 13.31
C THR A 405 8.96 10.28 14.09
N GLN A 406 9.04 10.92 15.25
CA GLN A 406 10.24 10.84 16.08
C GLN A 406 10.48 9.38 16.48
N TYR A 407 11.67 8.87 16.17
CA TYR A 407 12.03 7.48 16.41
C TYR A 407 12.11 7.17 17.91
N TYR A 408 11.41 6.13 18.34
CA TYR A 408 11.40 5.66 19.72
C TYR A 408 11.55 4.12 19.77
N PRO A 409 12.79 3.60 19.69
CA PRO A 409 13.03 2.16 19.66
C PRO A 409 12.93 1.52 21.05
N ASN A 410 12.73 0.21 21.08
CA ASN A 410 12.71 -0.62 22.29
C ASN A 410 14.05 -0.68 23.07
N THR A 411 15.13 -0.11 22.50
CA THR A 411 16.42 0.04 23.17
C THR A 411 16.52 1.33 24.00
N THR A 412 15.55 2.23 23.86
CA THR A 412 15.52 3.51 24.60
C THR A 412 15.07 3.31 26.05
N ASN A 413 15.82 3.91 26.98
CA ASN A 413 15.54 3.87 28.42
C ASN A 413 15.00 5.20 28.98
N SER A 414 14.80 6.22 28.12
CA SER A 414 14.20 7.50 28.50
C SER A 414 12.68 7.47 28.37
N ALA A 415 12.01 8.38 29.08
CA ALA A 415 10.58 8.63 28.88
C ALA A 415 10.29 8.93 27.40
N ARG A 416 9.10 8.52 26.94
CA ARG A 416 8.67 8.76 25.56
C ARG A 416 8.34 10.25 25.41
N PRO A 417 9.07 11.01 24.59
CA PRO A 417 8.80 12.43 24.42
C PRO A 417 7.44 12.63 23.74
N SER A 418 6.83 13.78 23.99
CA SER A 418 5.58 14.20 23.34
C SER A 418 5.67 15.64 22.86
N GLU A 419 4.84 15.96 21.87
CA GLU A 419 4.67 17.31 21.35
C GLU A 419 3.19 17.73 21.44
N THR A 420 2.95 18.98 21.82
CA THR A 420 1.62 19.58 21.78
C THR A 420 1.43 20.27 20.43
N VAL A 421 0.46 19.82 19.66
CA VAL A 421 0.03 20.42 18.41
C VAL A 421 -1.26 21.21 18.64
N VAL A 422 -1.31 22.45 18.14
CA VAL A 422 -2.51 23.30 18.19
C VAL A 422 -3.01 23.49 16.77
N LEU A 423 -4.24 23.04 16.50
CA LEU A 423 -4.93 23.37 15.25
C LEU A 423 -5.81 24.59 15.50
N THR A 424 -5.66 25.63 14.67
CA THR A 424 -6.40 26.89 14.76
C THR A 424 -7.20 27.14 13.50
N GLY A 425 -8.19 28.03 13.56
CA GLY A 425 -9.06 28.35 12.42
C GLY A 425 -10.36 27.55 12.40
N LEU A 426 -10.68 26.86 13.50
CA LEU A 426 -11.94 26.14 13.67
C LEU A 426 -13.10 27.11 13.93
N GLU A 427 -14.28 26.80 13.41
CA GLU A 427 -15.47 27.61 13.68
C GLU A 427 -15.93 27.44 15.15
N ASP A 428 -16.42 28.52 15.76
CA ASP A 428 -16.88 28.54 17.17
C ASP A 428 -18.03 27.53 17.46
N GLY A 429 -18.64 26.93 16.43
CA GLY A 429 -19.68 25.91 16.50
C GLY A 429 -19.21 24.45 16.56
N GLU A 430 -17.90 24.19 16.56
CA GLU A 430 -17.32 22.84 16.61
C GLU A 430 -17.04 22.31 18.03
N SER A 431 -17.26 23.15 19.05
CA SER A 431 -17.09 22.76 20.45
C SER A 431 -17.94 21.52 20.80
N GLY A 432 -17.26 20.41 21.13
CA GLY A 432 -17.87 19.12 21.49
C GLY A 432 -18.16 18.15 20.34
N LYS A 433 -17.85 18.52 19.08
CA LYS A 433 -17.94 17.62 17.91
C LYS A 433 -16.61 16.96 17.57
N VAL A 434 -15.50 17.62 17.93
CA VAL A 434 -14.16 17.14 17.63
C VAL A 434 -13.80 15.93 18.49
N LYS A 435 -13.42 14.85 17.80
CA LYS A 435 -12.99 13.60 18.43
C LYS A 435 -11.82 12.98 17.66
N GLY A 436 -10.99 12.22 18.35
CA GLY A 436 -9.84 11.56 17.74
C GLY A 436 -9.77 10.07 18.01
N LYS A 437 -9.08 9.36 17.11
CA LYS A 437 -8.56 8.01 17.32
C LYS A 437 -7.05 8.01 17.25
N ARG A 438 -6.42 7.22 18.10
CA ARG A 438 -4.96 7.14 18.19
C ARG A 438 -4.44 5.86 17.57
N LEU A 439 -3.43 5.97 16.72
CA LEU A 439 -2.58 4.87 16.30
C LEU A 439 -1.34 4.88 17.20
N THR A 440 -1.14 3.82 17.98
CA THR A 440 -0.04 3.73 18.95
C THR A 440 0.41 2.30 19.19
N ALA A 441 1.69 2.15 19.52
CA ALA A 441 2.33 0.94 20.02
C ALA A 441 3.40 1.35 21.06
N PRO A 442 3.99 0.40 21.83
CA PRO A 442 5.05 0.72 22.78
C PRO A 442 6.27 1.41 22.15
N TRP A 443 6.71 0.95 20.97
CA TRP A 443 7.93 1.39 20.31
C TRP A 443 7.79 1.46 18.79
N SER A 444 8.65 2.22 18.12
CA SER A 444 8.82 2.14 16.66
C SER A 444 9.11 0.71 16.19
N THR A 445 9.90 -0.04 16.95
CA THR A 445 10.31 -1.40 16.60
C THR A 445 9.27 -2.47 16.95
N SER A 446 8.08 -2.08 17.44
CA SER A 446 7.08 -3.03 17.90
C SER A 446 6.54 -3.94 16.80
N GLN A 447 6.43 -5.23 17.11
CA GLN A 447 5.99 -6.29 16.20
C GLN A 447 4.90 -7.12 16.86
N VAL A 448 3.86 -7.45 16.10
CA VAL A 448 2.73 -8.26 16.57
C VAL A 448 3.22 -9.64 17.00
N GLU A 449 4.17 -10.21 16.28
CA GLU A 449 4.77 -11.53 16.51
C GLU A 449 5.54 -11.61 17.83
N LEU A 450 5.94 -10.45 18.38
CA LEU A 450 6.60 -10.34 19.68
C LEU A 450 5.61 -10.05 20.82
N GLY A 451 4.31 -10.01 20.53
CA GLY A 451 3.26 -9.66 21.48
C GLY A 451 3.15 -8.16 21.74
N GLU A 452 3.68 -7.33 20.84
CA GLU A 452 3.74 -5.88 20.95
C GLU A 452 2.76 -5.22 19.97
N SER A 453 1.54 -5.75 19.92
CA SER A 453 0.55 -5.34 18.93
C SER A 453 0.23 -3.84 19.01
N PRO A 454 0.30 -3.13 17.87
CA PRO A 454 -0.25 -1.78 17.78
C PRO A 454 -1.77 -1.77 18.04
N THR A 455 -2.31 -0.58 18.27
CA THR A 455 -3.76 -0.37 18.28
C THR A 455 -4.11 0.87 17.46
N PHE A 456 -5.29 0.85 16.83
CA PHE A 456 -5.91 2.04 16.24
C PHE A 456 -7.26 2.29 16.90
N GLY A 457 -7.39 3.40 17.63
CA GLY A 457 -8.58 3.69 18.43
C GLY A 457 -8.85 2.58 19.47
N GLY A 458 -7.80 2.02 20.07
CA GLY A 458 -7.92 0.96 21.08
C GLY A 458 -8.18 -0.45 20.53
N GLN A 459 -8.34 -0.61 19.22
CA GLN A 459 -8.61 -1.91 18.60
C GLN A 459 -7.36 -2.55 18.00
N SER A 460 -7.29 -3.87 18.11
CA SER A 460 -6.34 -4.76 17.42
C SER A 460 -7.05 -5.59 16.35
N PHE A 461 -6.32 -6.44 15.63
CA PHE A 461 -6.90 -7.37 14.66
C PHE A 461 -6.55 -8.81 15.02
N ASN A 462 -7.55 -9.69 14.96
CA ASN A 462 -7.36 -11.12 15.14
C ASN A 462 -6.50 -11.69 14.00
N GLY A 463 -5.47 -12.46 14.33
CA GLY A 463 -4.53 -12.99 13.34
C GLY A 463 -5.13 -13.96 12.31
N GLU A 464 -6.11 -14.78 12.71
CA GLU A 464 -6.71 -15.81 11.86
C GLU A 464 -7.87 -15.29 11.01
N SER A 465 -8.68 -14.38 11.56
CA SER A 465 -9.90 -13.88 10.92
C SER A 465 -9.78 -12.46 10.38
N CYS A 466 -8.75 -11.69 10.77
CA CYS A 466 -8.66 -10.25 10.54
C CYS A 466 -9.81 -9.42 11.13
N GLU A 467 -10.65 -9.98 12.01
CA GLU A 467 -11.69 -9.20 12.67
C GLU A 467 -11.08 -8.22 13.68
N ALA A 468 -11.65 -7.02 13.77
CA ALA A 468 -11.24 -6.04 14.77
C ALA A 468 -11.62 -6.55 16.18
N GLU A 469 -10.67 -6.49 17.10
CA GLU A 469 -10.81 -6.91 18.50
C GLU A 469 -10.63 -5.72 19.44
N GLY A 470 -11.30 -5.76 20.59
CA GLY A 470 -11.26 -4.69 21.59
C GLY A 470 -12.35 -3.63 21.42
N GLU A 471 -12.48 -2.79 22.43
CA GLU A 471 -13.44 -1.67 22.43
C GLU A 471 -12.86 -0.49 21.65
N GLU A 472 -13.68 0.09 20.77
CA GLU A 472 -13.32 1.30 20.05
C GLU A 472 -13.29 2.51 21.02
N VAL A 473 -12.12 3.15 21.11
CA VAL A 473 -11.84 4.29 21.98
C VAL A 473 -11.79 5.57 21.16
N TRP A 474 -12.60 6.55 21.58
CA TRP A 474 -12.64 7.91 21.03
C TRP A 474 -12.19 8.93 22.07
N GLU A 475 -11.25 9.78 21.70
CA GLU A 475 -10.78 10.89 22.52
C GLU A 475 -11.61 12.14 22.19
N LYS A 476 -12.38 12.65 23.14
CA LYS A 476 -13.07 13.93 22.97
C LYS A 476 -12.09 15.08 23.15
N MET A 477 -12.15 16.06 22.26
CA MET A 477 -11.24 17.20 22.27
C MET A 477 -12.04 18.48 22.46
N ASP A 478 -11.61 19.32 23.41
CA ASP A 478 -12.25 20.60 23.68
C ASP A 478 -11.77 21.65 22.67
N VAL A 479 -12.70 22.19 21.89
CA VAL A 479 -12.46 23.37 21.04
C VAL A 479 -12.76 24.63 21.85
N ALA A 480 -11.75 25.49 22.00
CA ALA A 480 -11.86 26.75 22.73
C ALA A 480 -11.24 27.89 21.92
N GLY A 481 -12.03 28.93 21.62
CA GLY A 481 -11.56 30.09 20.86
C GLY A 481 -11.12 29.78 19.43
N GLY A 482 -11.77 28.80 18.78
CA GLY A 482 -11.41 28.34 17.44
C GLY A 482 -10.13 27.50 17.37
N GLU A 483 -9.67 26.97 18.51
CA GLU A 483 -8.47 26.15 18.61
C GLU A 483 -8.74 24.81 19.31
N VAL A 484 -8.02 23.77 18.90
CA VAL A 484 -7.95 22.48 19.59
C VAL A 484 -6.50 22.11 19.83
N LYS A 485 -6.21 21.54 21.01
CA LYS A 485 -4.85 21.12 21.42
C LYS A 485 -4.79 19.61 21.52
N ILE A 486 -3.83 19.01 20.83
CA ILE A 486 -3.60 17.56 20.80
C ILE A 486 -2.17 17.27 21.23
N GLU A 487 -2.00 16.37 22.19
CA GLU A 487 -0.68 15.80 22.51
C GLU A 487 -0.45 14.53 21.69
N VAL A 488 0.73 14.45 21.08
CA VAL A 488 1.18 13.30 20.29
C VAL A 488 2.58 12.87 20.75
N ALA A 489 2.71 11.62 21.18
CA ALA A 489 3.99 11.06 21.57
C ALA A 489 4.86 10.72 20.36
N ALA A 490 6.18 10.60 20.53
CA ALA A 490 7.08 10.08 19.50
C ALA A 490 6.61 8.72 18.98
N SER A 491 6.60 8.48 17.66
CA SER A 491 6.04 7.27 17.04
C SER A 491 4.53 7.08 17.30
N GLU A 492 3.75 8.14 17.23
CA GLU A 492 2.30 8.10 17.47
C GLU A 492 1.58 8.95 16.44
N ALA A 493 0.35 8.57 16.11
CA ALA A 493 -0.50 9.36 15.24
C ALA A 493 -1.91 9.51 15.82
N VAL A 494 -2.55 10.64 15.52
CA VAL A 494 -3.94 10.91 15.87
C VAL A 494 -4.70 11.30 14.61
N LEU A 495 -5.79 10.58 14.34
CA LEU A 495 -6.77 10.96 13.33
C LEU A 495 -7.92 11.69 14.02
N VAL A 496 -8.02 13.00 13.76
CA VAL A 496 -9.03 13.90 14.30
C VAL A 496 -10.18 14.01 13.32
N TYR A 497 -11.41 14.02 13.82
CA TYR A 497 -12.66 14.14 13.07
C TYR A 497 -13.41 15.38 13.54
N PHE A 498 -13.97 16.14 12.61
CA PHE A 498 -14.66 17.42 12.84
C PHE A 498 -16.17 17.33 12.61
#